data_AF-A0A933F9Q1-F1
#
_entry.id   AF-A0A933F9Q1-F1
#
_cell.length_a   1.000
_cell.length_b   1.000
_cell.length_c   1.000
_cell.angle_alpha   90.00
_cell.angle_beta   90.00
_cell.angle_gamma   90.00
#
_symmetry.space_group_name_H-M   'P 1'
#
loop_
_entity.id
_entity.type
_entity.pdbx_description
1 polymer ?
#
loop_
_entity_poly.entity_id
_entity_poly.type
_entity_poly.pdbx_seq_one_letter_code
_entity_poly.pdbx_strand_id
1 'polypeptide(L)'
;ATRPRVACQAGRLGAPKTSLRHYEVKKIARPNVTAEVVRETRGNLNLSRGVFARQLGVSPRTLEKWEQGAAKPNDPAATLILLVRKYPDTLGRLSMLFAETR
;
A
#
# COMPACT_ATOMS: atom_id res chain seq x y z
N ALA A 1 -3.97 38.83 47.00
CA ALA A 1 -4.90 38.19 46.05
C ALA A 1 -4.25 38.17 44.66
N THR A 2 -4.03 36.96 44.17
CA THR A 2 -4.03 36.48 42.78
C THR A 2 -3.37 37.33 41.66
N ARG A 3 -2.28 36.77 41.10
CA ARG A 3 -1.55 37.22 39.90
C ARG A 3 -2.48 37.38 38.69
N PRO A 4 -2.21 38.33 37.77
CA PRO A 4 -2.98 38.47 36.54
C PRO A 4 -2.74 37.25 35.64
N ARG A 5 -3.85 36.70 35.13
CA ARG A 5 -3.87 35.55 34.23
C ARG A 5 -3.45 36.03 32.83
N VAL A 6 -2.19 35.77 32.47
CA VAL A 6 -1.66 36.08 31.14
C VAL A 6 -2.46 35.30 30.09
N ALA A 7 -3.05 36.00 29.14
CA ALA A 7 -3.75 35.44 28.00
C ALA A 7 -2.73 34.78 27.06
N CYS A 8 -2.67 33.45 27.07
CA CYS A 8 -1.95 32.70 26.05
C CYS A 8 -2.92 32.45 24.88
N GLN A 9 -3.00 33.40 23.94
CA GLN A 9 -3.63 33.18 22.64
C GLN A 9 -2.74 32.22 21.84
N ALA A 10 -2.99 30.92 21.98
CA ALA A 10 -2.44 29.92 21.08
C ALA A 10 -3.16 30.04 19.72
N GLY A 11 -2.49 30.66 18.75
CA GLY A 11 -2.92 30.66 17.35
C GLY A 11 -3.01 29.24 16.82
N ARG A 12 -4.24 28.71 16.71
CA ARG A 12 -4.50 27.50 15.93
C ARG A 12 -4.65 27.88 14.46
N LEU A 13 -3.56 27.88 13.71
CA LEU A 13 -3.64 27.71 12.26
C LEU A 13 -3.95 26.24 11.96
N GLY A 14 -5.18 25.83 12.26
CA GLY A 14 -5.72 24.54 11.89
C GLY A 14 -6.47 24.70 10.57
N ALA A 15 -5.80 24.42 9.45
CA ALA A 15 -6.51 24.24 8.18
C ALA A 15 -7.64 23.21 8.38
N PRO A 16 -8.83 23.41 7.79
CA PRO A 16 -9.94 22.49 7.97
C PRO A 16 -9.53 21.10 7.47
N LYS A 17 -9.70 20.08 8.31
CA LYS A 17 -9.51 18.68 7.90
C LYS A 17 -10.52 18.40 6.79
N THR A 18 -10.06 17.99 5.61
CA THR A 18 -10.94 17.50 4.55
C THR A 18 -11.66 16.26 5.08
N SER A 19 -12.89 16.46 5.52
CA SER A 19 -13.75 15.38 6.01
C SER A 19 -14.60 14.85 4.85
N LEU A 20 -15.14 13.64 5.03
CA LEU A 20 -16.09 13.05 4.08
C LEU A 20 -17.34 13.92 3.84
N ARG A 21 -17.58 14.95 4.67
CA ARG A 21 -18.65 15.94 4.46
C ARG A 21 -18.37 16.90 3.30
N HIS A 22 -17.11 17.05 2.88
CA HIS A 22 -16.69 17.97 1.83
C HIS A 22 -16.02 17.26 0.63
N TYR A 23 -15.96 15.91 0.61
CA TYR A 23 -15.38 15.15 -0.49
C TYR A 23 -16.18 13.87 -0.75
N GLU A 24 -16.85 13.81 -1.91
CA GLU A 24 -17.52 12.59 -2.36
C GLU A 24 -16.48 11.55 -2.81
N VAL A 25 -16.34 10.49 -2.01
CA VAL A 25 -15.51 9.34 -2.40
C VAL A 25 -16.34 8.41 -3.27
N LYS A 26 -16.05 8.38 -4.57
CA LYS A 26 -16.60 7.36 -5.48
C LYS A 26 -16.21 5.98 -4.95
N LYS A 27 -17.19 5.08 -4.77
CA LYS A 27 -16.92 3.68 -4.39
C LYS A 27 -15.95 3.07 -5.41
N ILE A 28 -14.72 2.81 -4.98
CA ILE A 28 -13.70 2.18 -5.81
C ILE A 28 -14.02 0.68 -5.86
N ALA A 29 -14.15 0.13 -7.07
CA ALA A 29 -14.32 -1.30 -7.24
C ALA A 29 -13.07 -2.03 -6.72
N ARG A 30 -13.28 -3.09 -5.94
CA ARG A 30 -12.17 -3.88 -5.41
C ARG A 30 -11.44 -4.58 -6.56
N PRO A 31 -10.11 -4.49 -6.63
CA PRO A 31 -9.37 -5.14 -7.69
C PRO A 31 -9.47 -6.67 -7.51
N ASN A 32 -10.02 -7.33 -8.52
CA ASN A 32 -10.01 -8.79 -8.57
C ASN A 32 -8.74 -9.24 -9.29
N VAL A 33 -7.85 -9.91 -8.55
CA VAL A 33 -6.59 -10.44 -9.08
C VAL A 33 -6.65 -11.96 -9.07
N THR A 34 -6.53 -12.57 -10.25
CA THR A 34 -6.47 -14.02 -10.42
C THR A 34 -5.05 -14.54 -10.22
N ALA A 35 -4.93 -15.85 -9.97
CA ALA A 35 -3.63 -16.52 -9.83
C ALA A 35 -2.73 -16.34 -11.06
N GLU A 36 -3.32 -16.33 -12.25
CA GLU A 36 -2.63 -16.11 -13.53
C GLU A 36 -2.04 -14.71 -13.61
N VAL A 37 -2.80 -13.67 -13.24
CA VAL A 37 -2.30 -12.29 -13.20
C VAL A 37 -1.09 -12.15 -12.30
N VAL A 38 -1.07 -12.82 -11.14
CA VAL A 38 0.09 -12.81 -10.23
C VAL A 38 1.31 -13.45 -10.90
N ARG A 39 1.12 -14.62 -11.51
CA ARG A 39 2.19 -15.39 -12.16
C ARG A 39 2.77 -14.64 -13.36
N GLU A 40 1.91 -14.06 -14.21
CA GLU A 40 2.30 -13.22 -15.34
C GLU A 40 3.09 -11.99 -14.88
N THR A 41 2.59 -11.29 -13.86
CA THR A 41 3.24 -10.07 -13.36
C THR A 41 4.66 -10.39 -12.88
N ARG A 42 4.84 -11.48 -12.12
CA ARG A 42 6.17 -11.93 -11.70
C ARG A 42 7.04 -12.35 -12.90
N GLY A 43 6.46 -13.10 -13.85
CA GLY A 43 7.14 -13.58 -15.04
C GLY A 43 7.68 -12.45 -15.92
N ASN A 44 6.87 -11.42 -16.15
CA ASN A 44 7.22 -10.24 -16.94
C ASN A 44 8.36 -9.41 -16.32
N LEU A 45 8.56 -9.53 -15.01
CA LEU A 45 9.66 -8.88 -14.29
C LEU A 45 10.90 -9.76 -14.18
N ASN A 46 10.85 -11.00 -14.69
CA ASN A 46 11.92 -11.99 -14.60
C ASN A 46 12.41 -12.25 -13.16
N LEU A 47 11.51 -12.12 -12.17
CA LEU A 47 11.84 -12.31 -10.76
C LEU A 47 11.55 -13.75 -10.30
N SER A 48 12.43 -14.26 -9.44
CA SER A 48 12.15 -15.49 -8.70
C SER A 48 11.02 -15.26 -7.69
N ARG A 49 10.31 -16.33 -7.33
CA ARG A 49 9.19 -16.26 -6.38
C ARG A 49 9.61 -15.65 -5.04
N GLY A 50 10.78 -16.04 -4.52
CA GLY A 50 11.30 -15.52 -3.25
C GLY A 50 11.64 -14.03 -3.29
N VAL A 51 12.26 -13.56 -4.38
CA VAL A 51 12.59 -12.13 -4.55
C VAL A 51 11.32 -11.30 -4.68
N PHE A 52 10.37 -11.74 -5.51
CA PHE A 52 9.10 -11.02 -5.68
C PHE A 52 8.30 -10.95 -4.37
N ALA A 53 8.22 -12.05 -3.62
CA ALA A 53 7.56 -12.07 -2.32
C ALA A 53 8.20 -11.08 -1.34
N ARG A 54 9.53 -11.07 -1.26
CA ARG A 54 10.28 -10.17 -0.37
C ARG A 54 10.11 -8.71 -0.75
N GLN A 55 10.10 -8.39 -2.05
CA GLN A 55 9.86 -7.03 -2.55
C GLN A 55 8.43 -6.55 -2.27
N LEU A 56 7.45 -7.44 -2.26
CA LEU A 56 6.06 -7.14 -1.87
C LEU A 56 5.82 -7.15 -0.35
N GLY A 57 6.83 -7.53 0.45
CA GLY A 57 6.68 -7.64 1.91
C GLY A 57 5.82 -8.83 2.35
N VAL A 58 5.70 -9.89 1.55
CA VAL A 58 4.93 -11.10 1.88
C VAL A 58 5.82 -12.33 1.97
N SER A 59 5.33 -13.37 2.65
CA SER A 59 6.07 -14.64 2.70
C SER A 59 6.06 -15.34 1.33
N PRO A 60 7.14 -16.06 0.95
CA PRO A 60 7.16 -16.86 -0.29
C PRO A 60 6.02 -17.90 -0.34
N ARG A 61 5.65 -18.47 0.81
CA ARG A 61 4.53 -19.43 0.94
C ARG A 61 3.18 -18.79 0.65
N THR A 62 3.00 -17.53 1.04
CA THR A 62 1.77 -16.76 0.74
C THR A 62 1.66 -16.51 -0.76
N LEU A 63 2.76 -16.07 -1.39
CA LEU A 63 2.79 -15.83 -2.82
C LEU A 63 2.53 -17.12 -3.62
N GLU A 64 3.10 -18.25 -3.19
CA GLU A 64 2.84 -19.55 -3.80
C GLU A 64 1.35 -19.92 -3.78
N LYS A 65 0.68 -19.76 -2.64
CA LYS A 65 -0.76 -20.02 -2.53
C LYS A 65 -1.58 -19.14 -3.47
N TRP A 66 -1.16 -17.89 -3.69
CA TRP A 66 -1.82 -16.99 -4.64
C TRP A 66 -1.60 -17.46 -6.08
N GLU A 67 -0.37 -17.82 -6.47
CA GLU A 67 -0.06 -18.34 -7.81
C GLU A 67 -0.73 -19.69 -8.11
N GLN A 68 -1.06 -20.47 -7.08
CA GLN A 68 -1.80 -21.74 -7.19
C GLN A 68 -3.33 -21.55 -7.15
N GLY A 69 -3.82 -20.35 -6.84
CA GLY A 69 -5.26 -20.09 -6.66
C GLY A 69 -5.84 -20.68 -5.36
N ALA A 70 -5.01 -21.26 -4.49
CA ALA A 70 -5.42 -21.79 -3.18
C ALA A 70 -5.83 -20.67 -2.21
N ALA A 71 -5.38 -19.44 -2.44
CA ALA A 71 -5.79 -18.25 -1.71
C ALA A 71 -5.87 -17.04 -2.65
N LYS A 72 -6.69 -16.05 -2.29
CA LYS A 72 -6.75 -14.75 -2.97
C LYS A 72 -5.93 -13.70 -2.21
N PRO A 73 -5.26 -12.77 -2.91
CA PRO A 73 -4.63 -11.62 -2.26
C PRO A 73 -5.68 -10.72 -1.61
N ASN A 74 -5.32 -10.11 -0.48
CA ASN A 74 -6.15 -9.09 0.16
C ASN A 74 -6.29 -7.86 -0.74
N ASP A 75 -7.34 -7.05 -0.55
CA ASP A 75 -7.58 -5.85 -1.37
C ASP A 75 -6.34 -4.92 -1.53
N PRO A 76 -5.54 -4.64 -0.47
CA PRO A 76 -4.32 -3.84 -0.61
C PRO A 76 -3.22 -4.55 -1.41
N ALA A 77 -3.06 -5.86 -1.21
CA ALA A 77 -2.08 -6.66 -1.94
C ALA A 77 -2.46 -6.80 -3.42
N ALA A 78 -3.75 -7.00 -3.72
CA ALA A 78 -4.28 -7.02 -5.07
C ALA A 78 -4.04 -5.67 -5.78
N THR A 79 -4.31 -4.56 -5.09
CA THR A 79 -3.99 -3.22 -5.58
C THR A 79 -2.50 -3.06 -5.87
N LEU A 80 -1.64 -3.53 -4.96
CA LEU A 80 -0.19 -3.43 -5.11
C LEU A 80 0.33 -4.25 -6.30
N ILE A 81 -0.20 -5.46 -6.50
CA ILE A 81 0.16 -6.32 -7.64
C ILE A 81 -0.22 -5.63 -8.96
N LEU A 82 -1.41 -5.04 -9.05
CA LEU A 82 -1.82 -4.29 -10.24
C LEU A 82 -0.98 -3.02 -10.45
N LEU A 83 -0.61 -2.35 -9.36
CA LEU A 83 0.24 -1.17 -9.40
C LEU A 83 1.62 -1.53 -9.97
N VAL A 84 2.23 -2.62 -9.47
CA VAL A 84 3.51 -3.14 -9.95
C VAL A 84 3.42 -3.57 -11.42
N ARG A 85 2.33 -4.23 -11.81
CA ARG A 85 2.09 -4.62 -13.21
C ARG A 85 2.08 -3.40 -14.15
N LYS A 86 1.54 -2.27 -13.70
CA LYS A 86 1.46 -1.02 -14.48
C LYS A 86 2.73 -0.19 -14.41
N TYR A 87 3.42 -0.20 -13.27
CA TYR A 87 4.57 0.64 -12.95
C TYR A 87 5.67 -0.22 -12.31
N PRO A 88 6.55 -0.86 -13.09
CA PRO A 88 7.54 -1.80 -12.56
C PRO A 88 8.57 -1.13 -11.63
N ASP A 89 8.76 0.20 -11.73
CA ASP A 89 9.61 1.00 -10.84
C ASP A 89 9.12 1.00 -9.38
N THR A 90 7.85 0.66 -9.14
CA THR A 90 7.31 0.59 -7.77
C THR A 90 8.01 -0.42 -6.88
N LEU A 91 8.52 -1.54 -7.41
CA LEU A 91 9.31 -2.48 -6.59
C LEU A 91 10.59 -1.83 -6.07
N GLY A 92 11.26 -1.02 -6.89
CA GLY A 92 12.43 -0.25 -6.46
C GLY A 92 12.09 0.75 -5.35
N ARG A 93 10.96 1.45 -5.49
CA ARG A 93 10.46 2.38 -4.46
C ARG A 93 10.14 1.66 -3.16
N LEU A 94 9.45 0.50 -3.22
CA LEU A 94 9.17 -0.31 -2.04
C LEU A 94 10.45 -0.78 -1.35
N SER A 95 11.44 -1.22 -2.13
CA SER A 95 12.74 -1.61 -1.59
C SER A 95 13.43 -0.48 -0.83
N MET A 96 13.32 0.77 -1.30
CA MET A 96 13.87 1.93 -0.60
C MET A 96 13.17 2.16 0.74
N LEU A 97 11.84 2.01 0.80
CA LEU A 97 11.09 2.15 2.06
C LEU A 97 11.46 1.07 3.09
N PHE A 98 11.63 -0.17 2.65
CA PHE A 98 12.01 -1.28 3.54
C PHE A 98 13.50 -1.29 3.92
N ALA A 99 14.35 -0.58 3.18
CA ALA A 99 15.77 -0.45 3.49
C ALA A 99 16.01 0.47 4.70
N GLU A 100 15.19 1.51 4.87
CA GLU A 100 15.28 2.49 5.97
C GLU A 100 14.88 1.91 7.33
N THR A 101 14.08 0.85 7.36
CA THR A 101 13.50 0.30 8.61
C THR A 101 14.40 -0.75 9.27
N ARG A 102 15.72 -0.71 9.03
CA ARG A 102 16.69 -1.67 9.58
C ARG A 102 17.84 -1.00 10.29
#